data_AF-A0A2E8ITE2-F1
#
_entry.id   AF-A0A2E8ITE2-F1
#
_cell.length_a   1.000
_cell.length_b   1.000
_cell.length_c   1.000
_cell.angle_alpha   90.00
_cell.angle_beta   90.00
_cell.angle_gamma   90.00
#
_symmetry.space_group_name_H-M   'P 1'
#
loop_
_entity.id
_entity.type
_entity.pdbx_description
1 polymer ?
#
loop_
_entity_poly.entity_id
_entity_poly.type
_entity_poly.pdbx_seq_one_letter_code
_entity_poly.pdbx_strand_id
1 'polypeptide(L)'
;MAARFMPDWVLGFTCGYISFRFVTGNIPLQSFTNKYASLLSAKYADASSKKLLNISQEMLYFMATFESENHMAIVKSYMFNCLNFTSRGRKRKIKTLFGSALNGQKKVITHEASIRGFKNFVFQLRADNKYNAPTGWNLTDEQGIDWLLDIYKTRVRVIDGF
;
A
#
# COMPACT_ATOMS: atom_id res chain seq x y z
N MET A 1 22.50 -14.58 3.29
CA MET A 1 21.19 -14.43 3.98
C MET A 1 20.08 -14.70 2.97
N ALA A 2 19.10 -15.56 3.26
CA ALA A 2 18.01 -15.81 2.33
C ALA A 2 17.22 -14.51 2.05
N ALA A 3 16.90 -14.25 0.78
CA ALA A 3 16.15 -13.06 0.39
C ALA A 3 14.81 -12.97 1.14
N ARG A 4 14.45 -11.76 1.56
CA ARG A 4 13.21 -11.46 2.25
C ARG A 4 12.40 -10.50 1.39
N PHE A 5 11.18 -10.89 1.08
CA PHE A 5 10.30 -10.16 0.18
C PHE A 5 9.27 -9.34 0.93
N MET A 6 8.78 -8.29 0.30
CA MET A 6 7.78 -7.38 0.86
C MET A 6 6.52 -8.17 1.24
N PRO A 7 6.00 -7.99 2.47
CA PRO A 7 4.70 -8.53 2.84
C PRO A 7 3.61 -8.01 1.91
N ASP A 8 2.61 -8.85 1.62
CA ASP A 8 1.45 -8.51 0.78
C ASP A 8 0.75 -7.22 1.21
N TRP A 9 0.57 -7.06 2.52
CA TRP A 9 -0.08 -5.91 3.09
C TRP A 9 0.75 -4.63 2.99
N VAL A 10 2.08 -4.73 3.09
CA VAL A 10 2.98 -3.58 2.90
C VAL A 10 2.98 -3.16 1.44
N LEU A 11 2.97 -4.12 0.52
CA LEU A 11 2.88 -3.85 -0.92
C LEU A 11 1.56 -3.18 -1.27
N GLY A 12 0.43 -3.76 -0.86
CA GLY A 12 -0.90 -3.18 -1.07
C GLY A 12 -1.03 -1.79 -0.46
N PHE A 13 -0.63 -1.63 0.80
CA PHE A 13 -0.62 -0.34 1.48
C PHE A 13 0.22 0.70 0.73
N THR A 14 1.45 0.36 0.35
CA THR A 14 2.38 1.26 -0.34
C THR A 14 1.80 1.72 -1.68
N CYS A 15 1.28 0.79 -2.48
CA CYS A 15 0.70 1.14 -3.78
C CYS A 15 -0.58 1.97 -3.62
N GLY A 16 -1.43 1.65 -2.63
CA GLY A 16 -2.58 2.49 -2.28
C GLY A 16 -2.17 3.91 -1.86
N TYR A 17 -1.12 4.04 -1.05
CA TYR A 17 -0.57 5.34 -0.63
C TYR A 17 0.01 6.13 -1.81
N ILE A 18 0.73 5.46 -2.72
CA ILE A 18 1.24 6.06 -3.96
C ILE A 18 0.07 6.57 -4.81
N SER A 19 -0.95 5.75 -5.07
CA SER A 19 -2.13 6.13 -5.84
C SER A 19 -2.87 7.32 -5.21
N PHE A 20 -3.03 7.31 -3.88
CA PHE A 20 -3.63 8.42 -3.14
C PHE A 20 -2.82 9.72 -3.35
N ARG A 21 -1.51 9.67 -3.10
CA ARG A 21 -0.61 10.84 -3.20
C ARG A 21 -0.50 11.39 -4.63
N PHE A 22 -0.57 10.51 -5.63
CA PHE A 22 -0.59 10.88 -7.03
C PHE A 22 -1.88 11.64 -7.38
N VAL A 23 -3.05 11.11 -7.00
CA VAL A 23 -4.34 11.74 -7.32
C VAL A 23 -4.55 13.04 -6.55
N THR A 24 -4.11 13.13 -5.30
CA THR A 24 -4.28 14.33 -4.46
C THR A 24 -3.12 15.31 -4.58
N GLY A 25 -2.19 15.11 -5.50
CA GLY A 25 -0.97 15.90 -5.62
C GLY A 25 -0.62 16.22 -7.06
N ASN A 26 0.48 16.98 -7.23
CA ASN A 26 0.97 17.42 -8.55
C ASN A 26 2.34 16.80 -8.89
N ILE A 27 2.59 15.59 -8.39
CA ILE A 27 3.88 14.89 -8.55
C ILE A 27 3.65 13.64 -9.41
N PRO A 28 4.51 13.36 -10.42
CA PRO A 28 4.39 12.17 -11.24
C PRO A 28 4.42 10.86 -10.43
N LEU A 29 3.68 9.85 -10.92
CA LEU A 29 3.60 8.54 -10.29
C LEU A 29 4.99 7.90 -10.10
N GLN A 30 5.85 8.02 -11.12
CA GLN A 30 7.23 7.53 -11.13
C GLN A 30 8.08 8.13 -10.01
N SER A 31 7.88 9.41 -9.68
CA SER A 31 8.64 10.06 -8.60
C SER A 31 8.36 9.39 -7.25
N PHE A 32 7.11 9.03 -6.98
CA PHE A 32 6.75 8.29 -5.77
C PHE A 32 7.32 6.87 -5.78
N THR A 33 7.18 6.16 -6.90
CA THR A 33 7.60 4.74 -6.98
C THR A 33 9.11 4.61 -6.88
N ASN A 34 9.89 5.48 -7.54
CA ASN A 34 11.35 5.52 -7.44
C ASN A 34 11.78 5.82 -6.01
N LYS A 35 11.22 6.88 -5.41
CA LYS A 35 11.60 7.30 -4.07
C LYS A 35 11.31 6.22 -3.03
N TYR A 36 10.09 5.67 -3.00
CA TYR A 36 9.74 4.65 -2.02
C TYR A 36 10.43 3.32 -2.29
N ALA A 37 10.65 2.92 -3.54
CA ALA A 37 11.43 1.73 -3.88
C ALA A 37 12.84 1.81 -3.29
N SER A 38 13.53 2.95 -3.43
CA SER A 38 14.88 3.13 -2.90
C SER A 38 14.96 2.91 -1.38
N LEU A 39 13.96 3.38 -0.63
CA LEU A 39 13.90 3.27 0.83
C LEU A 39 13.45 1.87 1.28
N LEU A 40 12.44 1.30 0.62
CA LEU A 40 11.90 -0.03 0.94
C LEU A 40 12.89 -1.16 0.61
N SER A 41 13.77 -0.94 -0.37
CA SER A 41 14.81 -1.90 -0.77
C SER A 41 15.84 -2.16 0.33
N ALA A 42 15.93 -1.29 1.35
CA ALA A 42 16.71 -1.54 2.55
C ALA A 42 16.24 -2.78 3.33
N LYS A 43 14.95 -3.18 3.19
CA LYS A 43 14.34 -4.30 3.91
C LYS A 43 13.80 -5.41 3.01
N TYR A 44 13.39 -5.09 1.79
CA TYR A 44 12.69 -6.01 0.91
C TYR A 44 13.38 -6.14 -0.44
N ALA A 45 13.80 -7.35 -0.78
CA ALA A 45 14.58 -7.63 -1.99
C ALA A 45 13.80 -7.41 -3.30
N ASP A 46 12.47 -7.39 -3.26
CA ASP A 46 11.58 -7.23 -4.41
C ASP A 46 10.92 -5.84 -4.49
N ALA A 47 11.37 -4.87 -3.70
CA ALA A 47 10.83 -3.50 -3.67
C ALA A 47 11.30 -2.64 -4.87
N SER A 48 11.13 -3.13 -6.11
CA SER A 48 11.54 -2.39 -7.30
C SER A 48 10.54 -1.30 -7.68
N SER A 49 11.05 -0.18 -8.22
CA SER A 49 10.19 0.91 -8.71
C SER A 49 9.20 0.41 -9.77
N LYS A 50 9.65 -0.45 -10.71
CA LYS A 50 8.79 -1.06 -11.73
C LYS A 50 7.61 -1.83 -11.14
N LYS A 51 7.84 -2.59 -10.05
CA LYS A 51 6.77 -3.34 -9.38
C LYS A 51 5.75 -2.40 -8.75
N LEU A 52 6.21 -1.39 -8.01
CA LEU A 52 5.33 -0.39 -7.39
C LEU A 52 4.55 0.40 -8.43
N LEU A 53 5.20 0.81 -9.52
CA LEU A 53 4.62 1.56 -10.62
C LEU A 53 3.49 0.77 -11.29
N ASN A 54 3.78 -0.45 -11.74
CA ASN A 54 2.80 -1.28 -12.43
C ASN A 54 1.56 -1.53 -11.56
N ILE A 55 1.74 -1.87 -10.28
CA ILE A 55 0.62 -2.10 -9.37
C ILE A 55 -0.18 -0.81 -9.15
N SER A 56 0.49 0.30 -8.84
CA SER A 56 -0.20 1.57 -8.54
C SER A 56 -0.96 2.09 -9.76
N GLN A 57 -0.39 1.92 -10.95
CA GLN A 57 -1.00 2.31 -12.22
C GLN A 57 -2.21 1.42 -12.54
N GLU A 58 -2.12 0.09 -12.39
CA GLU A 58 -3.26 -0.79 -12.62
C GLU A 58 -4.37 -0.61 -11.57
N MET A 59 -4.02 -0.26 -10.32
CA MET A 59 -5.01 0.18 -9.32
C MET A 59 -5.77 1.42 -9.81
N LEU A 60 -5.07 2.45 -10.29
CA LEU A 60 -5.68 3.67 -10.81
C LEU A 60 -6.56 3.39 -12.03
N TYR A 61 -6.09 2.57 -12.97
CA TYR A 61 -6.88 2.16 -14.14
C TYR A 61 -8.13 1.40 -13.75
N PHE A 62 -8.04 0.47 -12.80
CA PHE A 62 -9.22 -0.23 -12.30
C PHE A 62 -10.22 0.72 -11.64
N MET A 63 -9.75 1.68 -10.83
CA MET A 63 -10.62 2.69 -10.23
C MET A 63 -11.35 3.53 -11.29
N ALA A 64 -10.71 3.80 -12.42
CA ALA A 64 -11.31 4.52 -13.53
C ALA A 64 -12.34 3.71 -14.35
N THR A 65 -12.47 2.39 -14.13
CA THR A 65 -13.45 1.57 -14.87
C THR A 65 -14.86 1.63 -14.29
N PHE A 66 -15.09 2.36 -13.19
CA PHE A 66 -16.40 2.48 -12.57
C PHE A 66 -16.60 3.85 -11.93
N GLU A 67 -17.85 4.29 -11.89
CA GLU A 67 -18.24 5.52 -11.20
C GLU A 67 -18.26 5.32 -9.69
N SER A 68 -17.77 6.32 -8.97
CA SER A 68 -17.83 6.41 -7.51
C SER A 68 -17.88 7.87 -7.14
N GLU A 69 -18.70 8.21 -6.13
CA GLU A 69 -18.74 9.56 -5.55
C GLU A 69 -17.38 9.95 -4.95
N ASN A 70 -16.61 8.97 -4.47
CA ASN A 70 -15.32 9.22 -3.84
C ASN A 70 -14.36 8.02 -3.97
N HIS A 71 -13.67 7.93 -5.10
CA HIS A 71 -12.61 6.93 -5.32
C HIS A 71 -11.51 7.00 -4.25
N MET A 72 -11.21 8.17 -3.69
CA MET A 72 -10.17 8.31 -2.66
C MET A 72 -10.62 7.76 -1.30
N ALA A 73 -11.91 7.75 -0.99
CA ALA A 73 -12.44 7.04 0.17
C ALA A 73 -12.22 5.53 0.04
N ILE A 74 -12.41 4.96 -1.16
CA ILE A 74 -12.12 3.54 -1.44
C ILE A 74 -10.63 3.23 -1.23
N VAL A 75 -9.73 4.07 -1.76
CA VAL A 75 -8.28 3.90 -1.60
C VAL A 75 -7.87 4.02 -0.12
N LYS A 76 -8.40 5.01 0.61
CA LYS A 76 -8.17 5.14 2.07
C LYS A 76 -8.66 3.91 2.84
N SER A 77 -9.86 3.41 2.54
CA SER A 77 -10.40 2.19 3.12
C SER A 77 -9.51 0.97 2.82
N TYR A 78 -8.98 0.87 1.60
CA TYR A 78 -8.04 -0.19 1.25
C TYR A 78 -6.75 -0.11 2.07
N MET A 79 -6.15 1.08 2.16
CA MET A 79 -4.95 1.31 2.96
C MET A 79 -5.18 0.95 4.43
N PHE A 80 -6.27 1.45 5.03
CA PHE A 80 -6.66 1.12 6.40
C PHE A 80 -6.75 -0.41 6.59
N ASN A 81 -7.40 -1.11 5.65
CA ASN A 81 -7.59 -2.56 5.77
C ASN A 81 -6.30 -3.36 5.59
N CYS A 82 -5.43 -2.98 4.66
CA CYS A 82 -4.10 -3.59 4.53
C CYS A 82 -3.32 -3.51 5.85
N LEU A 83 -3.33 -2.32 6.46
CA LEU A 83 -2.60 -2.05 7.68
C LEU A 83 -3.19 -2.79 8.89
N ASN A 84 -4.52 -2.73 9.05
CA ASN A 84 -5.19 -3.15 10.27
C ASN A 84 -5.67 -4.60 10.27
N PHE A 85 -5.82 -5.24 9.10
CA PHE A 85 -6.38 -6.59 9.02
C PHE A 85 -5.52 -7.53 8.19
N THR A 86 -5.56 -8.80 8.56
CA THR A 86 -5.03 -9.92 7.77
C THR A 86 -6.02 -10.28 6.65
N SER A 87 -5.57 -11.03 5.65
CA SER A 87 -6.44 -11.53 4.58
C SER A 87 -7.62 -12.40 5.06
N ARG A 88 -7.58 -12.86 6.32
CA ARG A 88 -8.68 -13.58 7.00
C ARG A 88 -9.58 -12.68 7.85
N GLY A 89 -9.45 -11.36 7.74
CA GLY A 89 -10.25 -10.37 8.47
C GLY A 89 -9.88 -10.20 9.95
N ARG A 90 -8.84 -10.88 10.46
CA ARG A 90 -8.38 -10.68 11.85
C ARG A 90 -7.54 -9.43 11.99
N LYS A 91 -7.66 -8.70 13.10
CA LYS A 91 -6.81 -7.55 13.42
C LYS A 91 -5.32 -7.94 13.36
N ARG A 92 -4.53 -7.14 12.65
CA ARG A 92 -3.09 -7.36 12.45
C ARG A 92 -2.33 -6.97 13.72
N LYS A 93 -1.46 -7.86 14.17
CA LYS A 93 -0.51 -7.60 15.26
C LYS A 93 0.83 -7.20 14.66
N ILE A 94 1.15 -5.91 14.64
CA ILE A 94 2.36 -5.39 13.97
C ILE A 94 3.65 -5.83 14.68
N LYS A 95 3.64 -5.84 16.02
CA LYS A 95 4.70 -6.40 16.85
C LYS A 95 4.14 -7.58 17.64
N THR A 96 4.92 -8.65 17.72
CA THR A 96 4.66 -9.85 18.50
C THR A 96 5.93 -10.23 19.25
N LEU A 97 5.82 -11.12 20.25
CA LEU A 97 6.99 -11.66 20.97
C LEU A 97 8.01 -12.35 20.04
N PHE A 98 7.56 -12.84 18.88
CA PHE A 98 8.37 -13.60 17.94
C PHE A 98 8.81 -12.80 16.69
N GLY A 99 8.55 -11.48 16.67
CA GLY A 99 8.97 -10.60 15.59
C GLY A 99 7.89 -9.62 15.14
N SER A 100 8.12 -9.00 13.98
CA SER A 100 7.25 -7.97 13.42
C SER A 100 6.56 -8.42 12.14
N ALA A 101 5.32 -7.99 11.94
CA ALA A 101 4.59 -8.13 10.67
C ALA A 101 5.22 -7.33 9.52
N LEU A 102 6.15 -6.42 9.84
CA LEU A 102 7.00 -5.71 8.87
C LEU A 102 8.20 -6.55 8.42
N ASN A 103 8.45 -7.73 9.01
CA ASN A 103 9.54 -8.58 8.56
C ASN A 103 9.22 -9.15 7.18
N GLY A 104 10.21 -9.19 6.29
CA GLY A 104 9.99 -9.73 4.97
C GLY A 104 9.68 -11.23 4.99
N GLN A 105 8.88 -11.67 4.03
CA GLN A 105 8.39 -13.03 3.87
C GLN A 105 9.25 -13.83 2.88
N LYS A 106 9.08 -15.16 2.88
CA LYS A 106 9.82 -16.05 1.99
C LYS A 106 9.27 -16.09 0.56
N LYS A 107 7.99 -15.74 0.36
CA LYS A 107 7.31 -15.82 -0.94
C LYS A 107 7.15 -14.43 -1.54
N VAL A 108 7.54 -14.29 -2.80
CA VAL A 108 7.27 -13.09 -3.59
C VAL A 108 5.78 -12.97 -3.87
N ILE A 109 5.22 -11.78 -3.69
CA ILE A 109 3.86 -11.45 -4.15
C ILE A 109 3.96 -10.96 -5.59
N THR A 110 3.21 -11.59 -6.49
CA THR A 110 3.21 -11.19 -7.90
C THR A 110 2.36 -9.94 -8.12
N HIS A 111 2.56 -9.28 -9.27
CA HIS A 111 1.74 -8.14 -9.68
C HIS A 111 0.24 -8.51 -9.71
N GLU A 112 -0.08 -9.62 -10.36
CA GLU A 112 -1.44 -10.12 -10.57
C GLU A 112 -2.12 -10.49 -9.24
N ALA A 113 -1.36 -11.06 -8.31
CA ALA A 113 -1.86 -11.37 -6.97
C ALA A 113 -2.21 -10.10 -6.19
N SER A 114 -1.37 -9.07 -6.28
CA SER A 114 -1.62 -7.78 -5.62
C SER A 114 -2.86 -7.09 -6.18
N ILE A 115 -3.00 -7.04 -7.52
CA ILE A 115 -4.17 -6.43 -8.15
C ILE A 115 -5.44 -7.21 -7.90
N ARG A 116 -5.40 -8.54 -7.94
CA ARG A 116 -6.55 -9.38 -7.57
C ARG A 116 -7.00 -9.07 -6.14
N GLY A 117 -6.06 -8.92 -5.20
CA GLY A 117 -6.36 -8.54 -3.82
C GLY A 117 -7.06 -7.18 -3.72
N PHE A 118 -6.58 -6.18 -4.46
CA PHE A 118 -7.21 -4.86 -4.52
C PHE A 118 -8.62 -4.90 -5.11
N LYS A 119 -8.81 -5.52 -6.28
CA LYS A 119 -10.11 -5.64 -6.94
C LYS A 119 -11.12 -6.35 -6.03
N ASN A 120 -10.71 -7.46 -5.40
CA ASN A 120 -11.56 -8.18 -4.44
C ASN A 120 -11.97 -7.30 -3.26
N PHE A 121 -11.04 -6.52 -2.69
CA PHE A 121 -11.37 -5.58 -1.62
C PHE A 121 -12.40 -4.53 -2.08
N VAL A 122 -12.21 -3.94 -3.26
CA VAL A 122 -13.15 -2.93 -3.79
C VAL A 122 -14.55 -3.51 -3.94
N PHE A 123 -14.68 -4.74 -4.45
CA PHE A 123 -15.97 -5.41 -4.54
C PHE A 123 -16.58 -5.69 -3.15
N GLN A 124 -15.77 -6.13 -2.18
CA GLN A 124 -16.22 -6.33 -0.80
C GLN A 124 -16.71 -5.04 -0.15
N LEU A 125 -15.97 -3.94 -0.31
CA LEU A 125 -16.33 -2.62 0.22
C LEU A 125 -17.65 -2.10 -0.37
N ARG A 126 -17.88 -2.32 -1.68
CA ARG A 126 -19.12 -1.93 -2.34
C ARG A 126 -20.32 -2.77 -1.89
N ALA A 127 -20.08 -4.01 -1.48
CA ALA A 127 -21.13 -4.90 -0.98
C ALA A 127 -21.44 -4.69 0.50
N ASP A 128 -20.47 -4.25 1.30
CA ASP A 128 -20.59 -4.14 2.76
C ASP A 128 -19.75 -2.98 3.30
N ASN A 129 -20.43 -2.02 3.94
CA ASN A 129 -19.80 -0.80 4.45
C ASN A 129 -18.86 -1.04 5.65
N LYS A 130 -18.84 -2.24 6.25
CA LYS A 130 -17.93 -2.56 7.36
C LYS A 130 -16.45 -2.47 6.99
N TYR A 131 -16.14 -2.55 5.70
CA TYR A 131 -14.78 -2.43 5.19
C TYR A 131 -14.34 -0.96 5.03
N ASN A 132 -15.21 0.03 5.32
CA ASN A 132 -14.81 1.43 5.32
C ASN A 132 -13.73 1.70 6.37
N ALA A 133 -12.78 2.57 6.01
CA ALA A 133 -11.95 3.21 7.02
C ALA A 133 -12.83 4.03 7.98
N PRO A 134 -12.48 4.09 9.27
CA PRO A 134 -13.13 5.00 10.20
C PRO A 134 -13.08 6.45 9.71
N THR A 135 -14.14 7.21 9.97
CA THR A 135 -14.14 8.65 9.73
C THR A 135 -12.99 9.31 10.50
N GLY A 136 -12.23 10.17 9.81
CA GLY A 136 -11.08 10.85 10.41
C GLY A 136 -9.83 9.99 10.52
N TRP A 137 -9.81 8.76 9.98
CA TRP A 137 -8.61 7.93 9.97
C TRP A 137 -7.40 8.67 9.38
N ASN A 138 -6.32 8.70 10.15
CA ASN A 138 -5.05 9.29 9.75
C ASN A 138 -3.91 8.28 9.98
N LEU A 139 -3.09 8.12 8.95
CA LEU A 139 -1.95 7.21 8.97
C LEU A 139 -0.94 7.56 10.08
N THR A 140 -0.81 8.84 10.45
CA THR A 140 0.15 9.26 11.49
C THR A 140 -0.20 8.76 12.89
N ASP A 141 -1.44 8.34 13.11
CA ASP A 141 -1.94 7.90 14.42
C ASP A 141 -1.76 6.38 14.62
N GLU A 142 -1.30 5.68 13.59
CA GLU A 142 -1.13 4.23 13.55
C GLU A 142 0.15 3.79 14.27
N GLN A 143 0.02 2.82 15.17
CA GLN A 143 1.10 2.40 16.05
C GLN A 143 1.95 1.24 15.49
N GLY A 144 3.24 1.26 15.80
CA GLY A 144 4.17 0.16 15.51
C GLY A 144 4.66 0.11 14.06
N ILE A 145 4.28 1.09 13.24
CA ILE A 145 4.71 1.25 11.85
C ILE A 145 5.66 2.43 11.64
N ASP A 146 6.35 2.88 12.69
CA ASP A 146 7.24 4.06 12.68
C ASP A 146 8.18 4.08 11.48
N TRP A 147 8.83 2.95 11.21
CA TRP A 147 9.72 2.78 10.05
C TRP A 147 9.03 3.02 8.70
N LEU A 148 7.79 2.56 8.51
CA LEU A 148 7.02 2.87 7.30
C LEU A 148 6.60 4.33 7.26
N LEU A 149 6.23 4.91 8.40
CA LEU A 149 5.87 6.33 8.48
C LEU A 149 7.05 7.22 8.09
N ASP A 150 8.27 6.90 8.51
CA ASP A 150 9.48 7.65 8.15
C ASP A 150 9.72 7.61 6.62
N ILE A 151 9.46 6.46 5.98
CA ILE A 151 9.51 6.34 4.52
C ILE A 151 8.46 7.25 3.88
N TYR A 152 7.21 7.20 4.32
CA TYR A 152 6.11 7.95 3.68
C TYR A 152 6.12 9.45 3.97
N LYS A 153 6.72 9.87 5.10
CA LYS A 153 6.99 11.28 5.43
C LYS A 153 8.12 11.88 4.60
N THR A 154 8.95 11.06 3.97
CA THR A 154 10.03 11.55 3.13
C THR A 154 9.48 12.41 2.00
N ARG A 155 10.04 13.60 1.82
CA ARG A 155 9.66 14.51 0.75
C ARG A 155 9.96 13.88 -0.61
N VAL A 156 8.92 13.74 -1.43
CA VAL A 156 9.00 13.34 -2.84
C VAL A 156 8.95 14.61 -3.69
N ARG A 157 9.76 14.66 -4.74
CA ARG A 157 9.89 15.77 -5.68
C ARG A 157 9.79 15.25 -7.10
N VAL A 158 9.44 16.12 -8.04
CA VAL A 158 9.35 15.77 -9.48
C VAL A 158 10.67 15.18 -9.99
N ILE A 159 11.82 15.74 -9.57
CA ILE A 159 13.16 15.26 -9.95
C ILE A 159 13.41 13.78 -9.57
N ASP A 160 12.73 13.26 -8.55
CA ASP A 160 12.91 11.86 -8.12
C ASP A 160 12.30 10.87 -9.15
N GLY A 161 11.61 11.37 -10.18
CA GLY A 161 11.05 10.57 -11.28
C GLY A 161 12.01 10.27 -12.43
N PHE A 162 13.19 10.88 -12.43
CA PHE A 162 14.21 10.77 -13.47
C PHE A 162 15.44 10.00 -13.00
#